data_AF-A0A7J9PGE4-F1
#
_entry.id   AF-A0A7J9PGE4-F1
#
_cell.length_a   1.000
_cell.length_b   1.000
_cell.length_c   1.000
_cell.angle_alpha   90.00
_cell.angle_beta   90.00
_cell.angle_gamma   90.00
#
_symmetry.space_group_name_H-M   'P 1'
#
loop_
_entity.id
_entity.type
_entity.pdbx_description
1 polymer ?
#
loop_
_entity_poly.entity_id
_entity_poly.type
_entity_poly.pdbx_seq_one_letter_code
_entity_poly.pdbx_strand_id
1 'polypeptide(L)'
;MNENMVHISNYKTISIEHVLPQNPPKNSNWIKNFNEKQRESWAHKIGNLVLLSASKNSKLSNLDFSEKKEKYLLEKMDPFKSTSVFLKKSNSWTLKTIDQRHKKLVDLLVSNGNS
;
A
#
# COMPACT_ATOMS: atom_id res chain seq x y z
N MET A 1 -3.27 4.65 -21.35
CA MET A 1 -4.39 4.46 -20.39
C MET A 1 -3.97 3.32 -19.47
N ASN A 2 -4.02 3.48 -18.14
CA ASN A 2 -3.58 2.44 -17.20
C ASN A 2 -4.74 1.52 -16.82
N GLU A 3 -4.52 0.21 -16.98
CA GLU A 3 -5.54 -0.87 -16.98
C GLU A 3 -6.14 -1.22 -15.61
N ASN A 4 -5.98 -0.38 -14.58
CA ASN A 4 -6.36 -0.72 -13.20
C ASN A 4 -7.32 0.28 -12.53
N MET A 5 -8.18 0.98 -13.29
CA MET A 5 -9.10 1.99 -12.74
C MET A 5 -10.55 1.49 -12.65
N VAL A 6 -11.14 1.60 -11.45
CA VAL A 6 -12.58 1.43 -11.22
C VAL A 6 -13.18 2.78 -10.81
N HIS A 7 -14.26 3.19 -11.49
CA HIS A 7 -15.02 4.40 -11.16
C HIS A 7 -16.08 4.10 -10.10
N ILE A 8 -15.93 4.66 -8.89
CA ILE A 8 -16.94 4.61 -7.83
C ILE A 8 -17.43 6.05 -7.61
N SER A 9 -18.75 6.25 -7.68
CA SER A 9 -19.49 7.48 -8.03
C SER A 9 -19.11 8.84 -7.38
N ASN A 10 -18.27 8.90 -6.34
CA ASN A 10 -17.77 10.16 -5.76
C ASN A 10 -16.23 10.29 -5.73
N TYR A 11 -15.49 9.31 -6.25
CA TYR A 11 -14.05 9.33 -6.37
C TYR A 11 -13.69 9.28 -7.86
N LYS A 12 -13.19 10.41 -8.40
CA LYS A 12 -12.84 10.53 -9.82
C LYS A 12 -11.96 9.38 -10.32
N THR A 13 -11.09 8.86 -9.46
CA THR A 13 -10.16 7.77 -9.79
C THR A 13 -9.62 7.08 -8.53
N ILE A 14 -9.79 5.76 -8.46
CA ILE A 14 -9.12 4.88 -7.48
C ILE A 14 -7.85 4.32 -8.10
N SER A 15 -6.80 4.18 -7.30
CA SER A 15 -5.51 3.66 -7.71
C SER A 15 -4.93 2.71 -6.66
N ILE A 16 -4.04 1.83 -7.11
CA ILE A 16 -3.23 0.97 -6.26
C ILE A 16 -1.97 1.75 -5.87
N GLU A 17 -1.73 1.88 -4.57
CA GLU A 17 -0.49 2.40 -4.01
C GLU A 17 0.40 1.24 -3.54
N HIS A 18 1.69 1.37 -3.84
CA HIS A 18 2.74 0.46 -3.39
C HIS A 18 3.41 1.07 -2.16
N VAL A 19 3.11 0.54 -0.98
CA VAL A 19 3.64 1.13 0.26
C VAL A 19 5.17 1.06 0.26
N LEU A 20 5.75 -0.13 0.07
CA LEU A 20 7.11 -0.30 -0.45
C LEU A 20 7.11 0.06 -1.94
N PRO A 21 7.83 1.12 -2.38
CA PRO A 21 7.83 1.54 -3.78
C PRO A 21 8.45 0.50 -4.71
N GLN A 22 8.00 0.50 -5.97
CA GLN A 22 8.61 -0.32 -7.03
C GLN A 22 10.07 0.11 -7.30
N ASN A 23 10.30 1.43 -7.33
CA ASN A 23 11.60 2.03 -7.60
C ASN A 23 11.97 3.01 -6.46
N PRO A 24 12.38 2.50 -5.30
CA PRO A 24 12.69 3.36 -4.16
C PRO A 24 13.94 4.22 -4.44
N PRO A 25 13.99 5.45 -3.91
CA PRO A 25 15.17 6.32 -4.03
C PRO A 25 16.40 5.66 -3.42
N LYS A 26 17.57 5.83 -4.04
CA LYS A 26 18.83 5.21 -3.57
C LYS A 26 19.20 5.60 -2.12
N ASN A 27 18.79 6.78 -1.68
CA ASN A 27 19.02 7.32 -0.35
C ASN A 27 17.87 7.10 0.65
N SER A 28 16.82 6.37 0.26
CA SER A 28 15.65 6.12 1.12
C SER A 28 15.91 5.05 2.18
N ASN A 29 15.09 5.03 3.22
CA ASN A 29 15.13 3.97 4.22
C ASN A 29 14.67 2.61 3.65
N TRP A 30 13.95 2.60 2.52
CA TRP A 30 13.61 1.37 1.82
C TRP A 30 14.83 0.55 1.39
N ILE A 31 15.88 1.20 0.89
CA ILE A 31 17.13 0.52 0.48
C ILE A 31 17.88 -0.06 1.68
N LYS A 32 17.78 0.60 2.84
CA LYS A 32 18.41 0.14 4.09
C LYS A 32 17.66 -1.06 4.68
N ASN A 33 16.33 -1.05 4.59
CA ASN A 33 15.47 -2.00 5.28
C ASN A 33 15.14 -3.24 4.44
N PHE A 34 15.32 -3.17 3.12
CA PHE A 34 15.05 -4.26 2.19
C PHE A 34 16.21 -4.44 1.22
N ASN A 35 16.71 -5.66 1.09
CA ASN A 35 17.63 -5.98 0.00
C ASN A 35 16.90 -6.07 -1.35
N GLU A 36 17.65 -6.09 -2.45
CA GLU A 36 17.10 -6.08 -3.80
C GLU A 36 16.12 -7.23 -4.07
N LYS A 37 16.53 -8.46 -3.77
CA LYS A 37 15.69 -9.66 -3.91
C LYS A 37 14.36 -9.55 -3.14
N GLN A 38 14.40 -8.98 -1.93
CA GLN A 38 13.19 -8.74 -1.14
C GLN A 38 12.29 -7.71 -1.81
N ARG A 39 12.85 -6.61 -2.33
CA ARG A 39 12.04 -5.59 -3.02
C ARG A 39 11.35 -6.16 -4.25
N GLU A 40 12.07 -6.88 -5.10
CA GLU A 40 11.52 -7.55 -6.28
C GLU A 40 10.41 -8.54 -5.92
N SER A 41 10.63 -9.35 -4.89
CA SER A 41 9.68 -10.40 -4.50
C SER A 41 8.42 -9.85 -3.84
N TRP A 42 8.51 -8.71 -3.14
CA TRP A 42 7.46 -8.22 -2.24
C TRP A 42 6.74 -6.95 -2.70
N ALA A 43 7.31 -6.17 -3.61
CA ALA A 43 6.69 -4.92 -4.08
C ALA A 43 5.27 -5.15 -4.63
N HIS A 44 5.05 -6.23 -5.38
CA HIS A 44 3.77 -6.52 -6.03
C HIS A 44 2.84 -7.45 -5.23
N LYS A 45 3.24 -7.88 -4.02
CA LYS A 45 2.41 -8.80 -3.21
C LYS A 45 1.24 -8.02 -2.61
N ILE A 46 0.06 -8.65 -2.52
CA ILE A 46 -1.16 -8.00 -1.98
C ILE A 46 -0.98 -7.45 -0.56
N GLY A 47 -0.03 -7.99 0.22
CA GLY A 47 0.32 -7.44 1.54
C GLY A 47 0.94 -6.04 1.47
N ASN A 48 1.58 -5.68 0.36
CA ASN A 48 2.20 -4.37 0.13
C ASN A 48 1.26 -3.37 -0.58
N LEU A 49 0.11 -3.84 -1.07
CA LEU A 49 -0.80 -3.02 -1.86
C LEU A 49 -1.92 -2.44 -1.00
N VAL A 50 -2.24 -1.19 -1.29
CA VAL A 50 -3.36 -0.48 -0.68
C VAL A 50 -4.14 0.31 -1.72
N LEU A 51 -5.44 0.49 -1.52
CA LEU A 51 -6.28 1.31 -2.39
C LEU A 51 -6.34 2.73 -1.84
N LEU A 52 -6.15 3.71 -2.73
CA LEU A 52 -6.23 5.15 -2.45
C LEU A 52 -6.83 5.89 -3.64
N SER A 53 -7.25 7.14 -3.44
CA SER A 53 -7.53 8.03 -4.57
C SER A 53 -6.23 8.34 -5.35
N ALA A 54 -6.32 8.51 -6.67
CA ALA A 54 -5.16 8.82 -7.50
C ALA A 54 -4.44 10.12 -7.07
N SER A 55 -5.21 11.12 -6.65
CA SER A 55 -4.69 12.41 -6.13
C SER A 55 -3.87 12.24 -4.85
N LYS A 56 -4.25 11.31 -3.98
CA LYS A 56 -3.49 11.01 -2.76
C LYS A 56 -2.23 10.22 -3.09
N ASN A 57 -2.36 9.22 -3.97
CA ASN A 57 -1.25 8.37 -4.41
C ASN A 57 -0.11 9.17 -5.06
N SER A 58 -0.42 10.13 -5.93
CA SER A 58 0.60 10.96 -6.58
C SER A 58 1.45 11.79 -5.60
N LYS A 59 0.93 12.13 -4.42
CA LYS A 59 1.65 12.86 -3.36
C LYS A 59 2.53 11.96 -2.49
N LEU A 60 2.38 10.63 -2.60
CA LEU A 60 3.01 9.64 -1.74
C LEU A 60 4.18 8.93 -2.42
N SER A 61 3.95 8.47 -3.65
CA SER A 61 4.94 7.88 -4.57
C SER A 61 6.12 7.18 -3.86
N ASN A 62 7.28 7.82 -3.84
CA ASN A 62 8.56 7.25 -3.40
C ASN A 62 9.01 7.70 -2.00
N LEU A 63 8.12 8.34 -1.22
CA LEU A 63 8.43 8.77 0.14
C LEU A 63 8.73 7.57 1.07
N ASP A 64 9.42 7.84 2.17
CA ASP A 64 9.61 6.84 3.20
C ASP A 64 8.31 6.54 3.95
N PHE A 65 8.22 5.36 4.58
CA PHE A 65 6.99 4.91 5.22
C PHE A 65 6.45 5.88 6.27
N SER A 66 7.32 6.51 7.07
CA SER A 66 6.90 7.49 8.08
C SER A 66 6.16 8.66 7.47
N GLU A 67 6.72 9.24 6.40
CA GLU A 67 6.11 10.36 5.66
C GLU A 67 4.82 9.94 4.96
N LYS A 68 4.82 8.74 4.36
CA LYS A 68 3.59 8.15 3.79
C LYS A 68 2.51 8.00 4.85
N LYS A 69 2.88 7.49 6.03
CA LYS A 69 1.98 7.29 7.17
C LYS A 69 1.32 8.59 7.61
N GLU A 70 2.08 9.67 7.76
CA GLU A 70 1.49 10.97 8.10
C GLU A 70 0.49 11.43 7.04
N LYS A 71 0.87 11.40 5.76
CA LYS A 71 0.02 11.80 4.64
C LYS A 71 -1.21 10.91 4.48
N TYR A 72 -1.13 9.62 4.82
CA TYR A 72 -2.30 8.73 4.84
C TYR A 72 -3.38 9.23 5.80
N LEU A 73 -3.00 9.89 6.89
CA LEU A 73 -3.88 10.24 8.00
C LEU A 73 -4.37 11.70 7.98
N LEU A 74 -3.69 12.57 7.23
CA LEU A 74 -4.04 14.00 7.12
C LEU A 74 -5.31 14.24 6.29
N GLU A 75 -5.56 13.44 5.25
CA GLU A 75 -6.70 13.66 4.36
C GLU A 75 -7.95 12.87 4.81
N LYS A 76 -9.01 13.59 5.18
CA LYS A 76 -10.29 13.03 5.68
C LYS A 76 -11.09 12.23 4.63
N MET A 77 -10.79 12.35 3.33
CA MET A 77 -11.55 11.76 2.23
C MET A 77 -10.85 10.55 1.62
N ASP A 78 -10.69 9.49 2.42
CA ASP A 78 -10.28 8.18 1.91
C ASP A 78 -11.49 7.24 1.88
N PRO A 79 -11.91 6.71 0.71
CA PRO A 79 -13.01 5.74 0.65
C PRO A 79 -12.67 4.46 1.41
N PHE A 80 -11.38 4.17 1.56
CA PHE A 80 -10.88 2.89 2.04
C PHE A 80 -10.53 2.96 3.52
N LYS A 81 -11.53 3.15 4.37
CA LYS A 81 -11.35 3.25 5.84
C LYS A 81 -10.55 2.08 6.43
N SER A 82 -10.73 0.86 5.92
CA SER A 82 -9.99 -0.33 6.36
C SER A 82 -8.48 -0.22 6.10
N THR A 83 -8.10 0.30 4.92
CA THR A 83 -6.73 0.64 4.56
C THR A 83 -6.16 1.67 5.54
N SER A 84 -6.87 2.78 5.77
CA SER A 84 -6.40 3.84 6.65
C SER A 84 -6.23 3.37 8.10
N VAL A 85 -7.15 2.55 8.62
CA VAL A 85 -7.05 1.96 9.97
C VAL A 85 -5.84 1.05 10.11
N PHE A 86 -5.57 0.20 9.11
CA PHE A 86 -4.42 -0.69 9.13
C PHE A 86 -3.09 0.10 9.13
N LEU A 87 -2.99 1.11 8.25
CA LEU A 87 -1.80 1.96 8.16
C LEU A 87 -1.57 2.75 9.45
N LYS A 88 -2.65 3.21 10.10
CA LYS A 88 -2.61 3.86 11.44
C LYS A 88 -1.95 2.96 12.49
N LYS A 89 -2.38 1.70 12.56
CA LYS A 89 -1.90 0.70 13.53
C LYS A 89 -0.48 0.19 13.25
N SER A 90 0.00 0.33 12.01
CA SER A 90 1.32 -0.17 11.60
C SER A 90 2.41 0.83 12.00
N ASN A 91 3.29 0.47 12.94
CA ASN A 91 4.39 1.34 13.37
C ASN A 91 5.55 1.37 12.36
N SER A 92 5.77 0.26 11.65
CA SER A 92 6.82 0.13 10.64
C SER A 92 6.37 -0.77 9.50
N TRP A 93 6.88 -0.48 8.30
CA TRP A 93 6.63 -1.29 7.10
C TRP A 93 7.84 -2.16 6.81
N THR A 94 7.91 -3.29 7.50
CA THR A 94 8.99 -4.27 7.35
C THR A 94 8.51 -5.46 6.53
N LEU A 95 9.44 -6.31 6.10
CA LEU A 95 9.11 -7.58 5.47
C LEU A 95 8.12 -8.42 6.30
N LYS A 96 8.30 -8.45 7.62
CA LYS A 96 7.40 -9.15 8.55
C LYS A 96 5.99 -8.56 8.51
N THR A 97 5.87 -7.23 8.49
CA THR A 97 4.57 -6.54 8.39
C THR A 97 3.86 -6.91 7.09
N ILE A 98 4.59 -6.90 5.97
CA ILE A 98 4.05 -7.23 4.64
C ILE A 98 3.63 -8.70 4.59
N ASP A 99 4.45 -9.63 5.08
CA ASP A 99 4.15 -11.07 5.11
C ASP A 99 2.90 -11.39 5.93
N GLN A 100 2.81 -10.85 7.14
CA GLN A 100 1.64 -11.06 8.00
C GLN A 100 0.35 -10.54 7.36
N ARG A 101 0.42 -9.35 6.74
CA ARG A 101 -0.72 -8.79 6.02
C ARG A 101 -1.05 -9.62 4.78
N HIS A 102 -0.05 -10.06 4.03
CA HIS A 102 -0.23 -10.89 2.84
C HIS A 102 -0.98 -12.17 3.17
N LYS A 103 -0.51 -12.93 4.17
CA LYS A 103 -1.15 -14.16 4.66
C LYS A 103 -2.61 -13.91 5.04
N LYS A 104 -2.86 -12.90 5.89
CA LYS A 104 -4.22 -12.54 6.31
C LYS A 104 -5.15 -12.22 5.14
N LEU A 105 -4.67 -11.51 4.13
CA LEU A 105 -5.48 -11.16 2.95
C LEU A 105 -5.72 -12.38 2.06
N VAL A 106 -4.72 -13.24 1.87
CA VAL A 106 -4.88 -14.50 1.14
C VAL A 106 -5.89 -15.41 1.85
N ASP A 107 -5.76 -15.57 3.17
CA ASP A 107 -6.68 -16.37 3.98
C ASP A 107 -8.13 -15.88 3.83
N LEU A 108 -8.34 -14.55 3.89
CA LEU A 108 -9.65 -13.94 3.71
C LEU A 108 -10.22 -14.17 2.31
N LEU A 109 -9.39 -14.11 1.27
CA LEU A 109 -9.82 -14.33 -0.12
C LEU A 109 -10.18 -15.80 -0.35
N VAL A 110 -9.40 -16.73 0.20
CA VAL A 110 -9.65 -18.17 0.09
C VAL A 110 -10.86 -18.59 0.92
N SER A 111 -11.02 -18.07 2.15
CA SER A 111 -12.14 -18.43 3.02
C SER A 111 -13.49 -17.96 2.49
N ASN A 112 -13.52 -16.82 1.79
CA ASN A 112 -14.74 -16.24 1.25
C ASN A 112 -15.08 -16.71 -0.18
N GLY A 113 -14.19 -17.46 -0.83
CA GLY A 113 -14.41 -18.04 -2.16
C GLY A 113 -15.09 -19.41 -2.14
N ASN A 114 -15.33 -19.99 -0.96
CA ASN A 114 -15.98 -21.29 -0.77
C ASN A 114 -17.41 -21.17 -0.19
N SER A 115 -18.03 -20.00 -0.34
CA SER A 115 -19.38 -19.68 0.15
C SER A 115 -20.37 -19.56 -1.00
#